data_AF-A0A9P6IKU5-F1
#
_entry.id   AF-A0A9P6IKU5-F1
#
_cell.length_a   1.000
_cell.length_b   1.000
_cell.length_c   1.000
_cell.angle_alpha   90.00
_cell.angle_beta   90.00
_cell.angle_gamma   90.00
#
_symmetry.space_group_name_H-M   'P 1'
#
loop_
_entity.id
_entity.type
_entity.pdbx_description
1 polymer ?
#
loop_
_entity_poly.entity_id
_entity_poly.type
_entity_poly.pdbx_seq_one_letter_code
_entity_poly.pdbx_strand_id
1 'polypeptide(L)'
;MPSMTSSPHIQIEITNSHANGNGAPKQWLVQKFGGTSIGKFIENITGTIVQSYLPTNRVVVVCSARSSETKSLGTTNRLLKAAASALVPGSTEYLETIQDIRLDHIEAAQKHISNPDILKKVQDEINQDCDRLRSFLEAAQIIEEISPRSKDTIMAVGEKLSCRIVAGLLEDRGVETEFVNLENVIEAVFDVNCLDQNFYDYLSRVFAAAVSKCGNRVPVVTGFFGSVPGSLLTSIGRGYTDLAAALIAVGLDAEELQIWKEVDGIFTADPRKVRDARLLNIITPEEASELTYYGSE
;
A
#
# COMPACT_ATOMS: atom_id res chain seq x y z
N MET A 1 -24.32 -24.12 -6.88
CA MET A 1 -23.87 -22.81 -7.37
C MET A 1 -24.66 -21.73 -6.64
N PRO A 2 -24.09 -21.07 -5.62
CA PRO A 2 -24.62 -19.82 -5.10
C PRO A 2 -23.80 -18.65 -5.63
N SER A 3 -24.50 -17.64 -6.15
CA SER A 3 -23.99 -16.37 -6.64
C SER A 3 -23.46 -15.50 -5.49
N MET A 4 -22.20 -15.07 -5.58
CA MET A 4 -21.66 -14.00 -4.74
C MET A 4 -22.35 -12.70 -5.13
N THR A 5 -23.21 -12.21 -4.24
CA THR A 5 -23.81 -10.88 -4.32
C THR A 5 -23.19 -10.05 -3.20
N SER A 6 -22.60 -8.92 -3.58
CA SER A 6 -22.24 -7.74 -2.77
C SER A 6 -21.89 -7.98 -1.28
N SER A 7 -20.60 -8.00 -0.95
CA SER A 7 -20.12 -7.87 0.43
C SER A 7 -20.45 -6.46 0.98
N PRO A 8 -20.83 -6.31 2.26
CA PRO A 8 -21.07 -5.00 2.88
C PRO A 8 -19.73 -4.33 3.19
N HIS A 9 -19.48 -3.15 2.62
CA HIS A 9 -18.32 -2.32 2.96
C HIS A 9 -18.60 -1.52 4.24
N ILE A 10 -17.63 -1.42 5.14
CA ILE A 10 -17.67 -0.48 6.26
C ILE A 10 -17.32 0.89 5.71
N GLN A 11 -18.34 1.73 5.55
CA GLN A 11 -18.17 3.16 5.32
C GLN A 11 -17.81 3.81 6.65
N ILE A 12 -16.61 4.38 6.74
CA ILE A 12 -16.32 5.37 7.79
C ILE A 12 -16.92 6.68 7.26
N GLU A 13 -18.13 7.01 7.73
CA GLU A 13 -18.80 8.26 7.35
C GLU A 13 -18.01 9.47 7.89
N ILE A 14 -17.30 10.15 7.00
CA ILE A 14 -16.96 11.56 7.18
C ILE A 14 -18.10 12.33 6.48
N THR A 15 -19.14 12.69 7.22
CA THR A 15 -20.32 13.36 6.64
C THR A 15 -19.96 14.77 6.16
N ASN A 16 -19.84 14.96 4.84
CA ASN A 16 -20.05 16.25 4.19
C ASN A 16 -21.10 16.08 3.08
N SER A 17 -22.31 16.50 3.38
CA SER A 17 -23.49 16.36 2.52
C SER A 17 -23.50 17.42 1.41
N HIS A 18 -23.14 17.06 0.17
CA HIS A 18 -23.57 17.81 -1.01
C HIS A 18 -23.80 16.89 -2.22
N ALA A 19 -25.06 16.56 -2.48
CA ALA A 19 -25.51 16.06 -3.78
C ALA A 19 -25.48 17.19 -4.81
N ASN A 20 -24.91 16.94 -5.99
CA ASN A 20 -25.17 17.67 -7.24
C ASN A 20 -24.70 16.77 -8.39
N GLY A 21 -25.53 16.43 -9.39
CA GLY A 21 -25.94 17.35 -10.45
C GLY A 21 -24.87 17.35 -11.55
N ASN A 22 -25.20 16.82 -12.74
CA ASN A 22 -24.31 16.68 -13.90
C ASN A 22 -23.50 17.96 -14.17
N GLY A 23 -22.22 17.96 -13.77
CA GLY A 23 -21.31 19.10 -13.89
C GLY A 23 -20.42 19.35 -12.67
N ALA A 24 -20.69 18.73 -11.51
CA ALA A 24 -19.79 18.80 -10.36
C ALA A 24 -18.47 18.04 -10.63
N PRO A 25 -17.31 18.54 -10.17
CA PRO A 25 -16.06 17.81 -10.26
C PRO A 25 -16.18 16.49 -9.47
N LYS A 26 -15.69 15.40 -10.06
CA LYS A 26 -15.66 14.09 -9.39
C LYS A 26 -14.91 14.20 -8.06
N GLN A 27 -15.53 13.69 -7.00
CA GLN A 27 -14.92 13.66 -5.67
C GLN A 27 -13.81 12.61 -5.59
N TRP A 28 -12.84 12.85 -4.71
CA TRP A 28 -11.76 11.90 -4.48
C TRP A 28 -12.23 10.70 -3.65
N LEU A 29 -11.79 9.51 -4.05
CA LEU A 29 -11.97 8.26 -3.34
C LEU A 29 -10.60 7.60 -3.17
N VAL A 30 -10.19 7.30 -1.94
CA VAL A 30 -8.91 6.62 -1.68
C VAL A 30 -9.18 5.15 -1.36
N GLN A 31 -8.56 4.24 -2.11
CA GLN A 31 -8.68 2.80 -1.91
C GLN A 31 -7.33 2.21 -1.52
N LYS A 32 -7.24 1.69 -0.30
CA LYS A 32 -6.04 1.00 0.19
C LYS A 32 -6.19 -0.50 0.06
N PHE A 33 -5.22 -1.16 -0.54
CA PHE A 33 -5.16 -2.62 -0.66
C PHE A 33 -4.01 -3.21 0.16
N GLY A 34 -4.35 -4.16 1.04
CA GLY A 34 -3.37 -4.92 1.80
C GLY A 34 -2.53 -5.88 0.95
N GLY A 35 -1.39 -6.31 1.46
CA GLY A 35 -0.45 -7.16 0.74
C GLY A 35 -1.03 -8.50 0.30
N THR A 36 -1.81 -9.13 1.17
CA THR A 36 -2.48 -10.40 0.86
C THR A 36 -3.65 -10.21 -0.12
N SER A 37 -4.36 -9.07 -0.03
CA SER A 37 -5.38 -8.66 -1.00
C SER A 37 -4.78 -8.55 -2.41
N ILE A 38 -3.63 -7.90 -2.55
CA ILE A 38 -2.89 -7.80 -3.82
C ILE A 38 -2.38 -9.18 -4.27
N GLY A 39 -1.96 -10.05 -3.34
CA GLY A 39 -1.48 -11.38 -3.71
C GLY A 39 -2.56 -12.29 -4.29
N LYS A 40 -3.78 -12.23 -3.76
CA LYS A 40 -4.85 -13.18 -4.09
C LYS A 40 -5.91 -12.63 -5.04
N PHE A 41 -6.18 -11.32 -4.99
CA PHE A 41 -7.37 -10.72 -5.62
C PHE A 41 -7.02 -9.60 -6.60
N ILE A 42 -5.78 -9.52 -7.09
CA ILE A 42 -5.34 -8.42 -7.97
C ILE A 42 -6.23 -8.26 -9.21
N GLU A 43 -6.73 -9.36 -9.79
CA GLU A 43 -7.63 -9.30 -10.95
C GLU A 43 -8.96 -8.64 -10.62
N ASN A 44 -9.56 -8.98 -9.47
CA ASN A 44 -10.80 -8.38 -9.01
C ASN A 44 -10.60 -6.90 -8.63
N ILE A 45 -9.46 -6.60 -7.97
CA ILE A 45 -9.08 -5.23 -7.59
C ILE A 45 -9.04 -4.33 -8.83
N THR A 46 -8.25 -4.69 -9.85
CA THR A 46 -8.04 -3.81 -11.01
C THR A 46 -9.10 -3.98 -12.10
N GLY A 47 -9.97 -4.99 -12.01
CA GLY A 47 -10.93 -5.37 -13.07
C GLY A 47 -12.37 -5.06 -12.73
N THR A 48 -12.67 -4.97 -11.44
CA THR A 48 -14.03 -4.76 -10.96
C THR A 48 -14.05 -3.64 -9.94
N ILE A 49 -13.27 -3.75 -8.86
CA ILE A 49 -13.30 -2.79 -7.75
C ILE A 49 -12.93 -1.41 -8.24
N VAL A 50 -11.68 -1.17 -8.66
CA VAL A 50 -11.21 0.15 -9.07
C VAL A 50 -12.05 0.70 -10.22
N GLN A 51 -12.31 -0.12 -11.24
CA GLN A 51 -13.05 0.29 -12.44
C GLN A 51 -14.48 0.74 -12.15
N SER A 52 -15.17 0.11 -11.19
CA SER A 52 -16.56 0.45 -10.86
C SER A 52 -16.72 1.89 -10.33
N TYR A 53 -15.67 2.47 -9.75
CA TYR A 53 -15.68 3.83 -9.20
C TYR A 53 -15.15 4.90 -10.16
N LEU A 54 -14.40 4.53 -11.22
CA LEU A 54 -13.86 5.50 -12.18
C LEU A 54 -14.92 6.40 -12.86
N PRO A 55 -16.15 5.94 -13.14
CA PRO A 55 -17.18 6.81 -13.73
C PRO A 55 -17.62 7.95 -12.81
N THR A 56 -17.63 7.76 -11.50
CA THR A 56 -18.20 8.69 -10.51
C THR A 56 -17.15 9.41 -9.67
N ASN A 57 -15.96 8.84 -9.48
CA ASN A 57 -14.94 9.33 -8.55
C ASN A 57 -13.58 9.51 -9.23
N ARG A 58 -12.71 10.31 -8.58
CA ARG A 58 -11.26 10.32 -8.83
C ARG A 58 -10.64 9.33 -7.86
N VAL A 59 -10.25 8.17 -8.36
CA VAL A 59 -9.75 7.08 -7.50
C VAL A 59 -8.25 7.21 -7.30
N VAL A 60 -7.79 7.10 -6.06
CA VAL A 60 -6.39 6.90 -5.67
C VAL A 60 -6.23 5.49 -5.14
N VAL A 61 -5.26 4.75 -5.67
CA VAL A 61 -4.97 3.38 -5.24
C VAL A 61 -3.71 3.39 -4.39
N VAL A 62 -3.79 2.93 -3.15
CA VAL A 62 -2.65 2.83 -2.22
C VAL A 62 -2.33 1.37 -1.96
N CYS A 63 -1.09 0.95 -2.21
CA CYS A 63 -0.71 -0.46 -2.16
C CYS A 63 0.31 -0.76 -1.04
N SER A 64 0.05 -1.82 -0.27
CA SER A 64 1.08 -2.48 0.55
C SER A 64 1.92 -3.46 -0.30
N ALA A 65 3.01 -3.98 0.26
CA ALA A 65 3.84 -5.00 -0.38
C ALA A 65 3.08 -6.33 -0.52
N ARG A 66 3.18 -6.98 -1.69
CA ARG A 66 2.47 -8.23 -2.00
C ARG A 66 2.82 -9.35 -1.03
N SER A 67 1.83 -10.21 -0.77
CA SER A 67 1.97 -11.46 -0.03
C SER A 67 1.09 -12.52 -0.68
N SER A 68 1.69 -13.59 -1.19
CA SER A 68 1.00 -14.62 -1.99
C SER A 68 -0.04 -15.41 -1.18
N GLU A 69 0.36 -15.99 -0.05
CA GLU A 69 -0.52 -16.87 0.74
C GLU A 69 -0.77 -16.36 2.17
N THR A 70 0.30 -16.02 2.89
CA THR A 70 0.26 -15.64 4.29
C THR A 70 1.16 -14.44 4.58
N LYS A 71 0.75 -13.57 5.52
CA LYS A 71 1.54 -12.39 5.94
C LYS A 71 2.99 -12.76 6.29
N SER A 72 3.24 -13.93 6.87
CA SER A 72 4.58 -14.42 7.23
C SER A 72 5.50 -14.62 6.03
N LEU A 73 4.97 -15.05 4.88
CA LEU A 73 5.69 -15.22 3.61
C LEU A 73 5.67 -13.96 2.73
N GLY A 74 5.12 -12.85 3.23
CA GLY A 74 5.01 -11.59 2.50
C GLY A 74 6.37 -11.00 2.13
N THR A 75 6.40 -10.22 1.05
CA THR A 75 7.62 -9.60 0.52
C THR A 75 8.34 -8.76 1.57
N THR A 76 7.63 -8.01 2.43
CA THR A 76 8.25 -7.24 3.52
C THR A 76 9.09 -8.12 4.45
N ASN A 77 8.61 -9.30 4.84
CA ASN A 77 9.37 -10.19 5.73
C ASN A 77 10.59 -10.80 5.01
N ARG A 78 10.45 -11.10 3.71
CA ARG A 78 11.58 -11.57 2.89
C ARG A 78 12.65 -10.49 2.75
N LEU A 79 12.25 -9.23 2.57
CA LEU A 79 13.16 -8.08 2.56
C LEU A 79 13.87 -7.88 3.90
N LEU A 80 13.15 -8.04 5.02
CA LEU A 80 13.75 -8.01 6.36
C LEU A 80 14.74 -9.16 6.58
N LYS A 81 14.45 -10.36 6.08
CA LYS A 81 15.37 -11.50 6.10
C LYS A 81 16.62 -11.21 5.26
N ALA A 82 16.45 -10.66 4.06
CA ALA A 82 17.57 -10.27 3.20
C ALA A 82 18.47 -9.23 3.87
N ALA A 83 17.87 -8.21 4.52
CA ALA A 83 18.62 -7.22 5.30
C ALA A 83 19.43 -7.87 6.44
N ALA A 84 18.81 -8.77 7.21
CA ALA A 84 19.49 -9.48 8.30
C ALA A 84 20.62 -10.40 7.78
N SER A 85 20.41 -11.10 6.67
CA SER A 85 21.42 -11.94 6.03
C SER A 85 22.60 -11.12 5.50
N ALA A 86 22.37 -9.94 4.92
CA ALA A 86 23.45 -9.09 4.42
C ALA A 86 24.42 -8.64 5.52
N LEU A 87 23.96 -8.55 6.77
CA LEU A 87 24.82 -8.24 7.93
C LEU A 87 25.63 -9.43 8.44
N VAL A 88 25.39 -10.65 7.94
CA VAL A 88 26.20 -11.82 8.30
C VAL A 88 27.46 -11.83 7.44
N PRO A 89 28.67 -11.79 8.02
CA PRO A 89 29.92 -11.77 7.26
C PRO A 89 30.03 -12.93 6.27
N GLY A 90 30.25 -12.62 4.99
CA GLY A 90 30.40 -13.61 3.92
C GLY A 90 29.11 -14.32 3.49
N SER A 91 27.93 -13.96 4.04
CA SER A 91 26.66 -14.54 3.61
C SER A 91 26.27 -14.05 2.21
N THR A 92 25.76 -14.96 1.39
CA THR A 92 25.19 -14.65 0.07
C THR A 92 23.69 -14.94 -0.01
N GLU A 93 23.05 -15.35 1.09
CA GLU A 93 21.64 -15.76 1.11
C GLU A 93 20.68 -14.61 0.77
N TYR A 94 21.08 -13.37 1.04
CA TYR A 94 20.30 -12.19 0.66
C TYR A 94 20.18 -12.06 -0.88
N LEU A 95 21.19 -12.50 -1.65
CA LEU A 95 21.16 -12.48 -3.12
C LEU A 95 20.10 -13.45 -3.65
N GLU A 96 20.05 -14.66 -3.09
CA GLU A 96 19.00 -15.64 -3.41
C GLU A 96 17.62 -15.09 -3.03
N THR A 97 17.50 -14.49 -1.85
CA THR A 97 16.22 -13.90 -1.40
C THR A 97 15.73 -12.79 -2.33
N ILE A 98 16.63 -11.91 -2.81
CA ILE A 98 16.28 -10.86 -3.79
C ILE A 98 15.87 -11.48 -5.13
N GLN A 99 16.59 -12.51 -5.59
CA GLN A 99 16.28 -13.19 -6.84
C GLN A 99 14.90 -13.88 -6.76
N ASP A 100 14.60 -14.53 -5.64
CA ASP A 100 13.29 -15.14 -5.44
C ASP A 100 12.18 -14.07 -5.38
N ILE A 101 12.45 -12.90 -4.79
CA ILE A 101 11.48 -11.78 -4.78
C ILE A 101 11.24 -11.32 -6.21
N ARG A 102 12.31 -11.13 -6.99
CA ARG A 102 12.25 -10.71 -8.39
C ARG A 102 11.41 -11.68 -9.23
N LEU A 103 11.74 -12.97 -9.18
CA LEU A 103 11.05 -13.99 -9.97
C LEU A 103 9.55 -14.06 -9.63
N ASP A 104 9.22 -14.09 -8.34
CA ASP A 104 7.84 -14.10 -7.86
C ASP A 104 7.06 -12.86 -8.37
N HIS A 105 7.66 -11.67 -8.41
CA HIS A 105 6.98 -10.47 -8.94
C HIS A 105 6.85 -10.48 -10.47
N ILE A 106 7.87 -10.99 -11.19
CA ILE A 106 7.82 -11.14 -12.65
C ILE A 106 6.75 -12.16 -13.04
N GLU A 107 6.67 -13.29 -12.36
CA GLU A 107 5.66 -14.33 -12.59
C GLU A 107 4.25 -13.76 -12.34
N ALA A 108 4.05 -13.02 -11.26
CA ALA A 108 2.78 -12.34 -10.99
C ALA A 108 2.40 -11.36 -12.11
N ALA A 109 3.36 -10.57 -12.63
CA ALA A 109 3.10 -9.68 -13.75
C ALA A 109 2.74 -10.46 -15.03
N GLN A 110 3.50 -11.51 -15.37
CA GLN A 110 3.26 -12.37 -16.55
C GLN A 110 1.90 -13.07 -16.52
N LYS A 111 1.47 -13.47 -15.32
CA LYS A 111 0.19 -14.17 -15.14
C LYS A 111 -1.01 -13.28 -15.45
N HIS A 112 -0.92 -11.98 -15.17
CA HIS A 112 -2.09 -11.11 -15.17
C HIS A 112 -2.09 -10.03 -16.27
N ILE A 113 -0.92 -9.60 -16.76
CA ILE A 113 -0.80 -8.55 -17.79
C ILE A 113 -0.72 -9.20 -19.17
N SER A 114 -1.67 -8.89 -20.06
CA SER A 114 -1.77 -9.50 -21.37
C SER A 114 -1.00 -8.74 -22.46
N ASN A 115 -0.94 -7.41 -22.37
CA ASN A 115 -0.23 -6.59 -23.34
C ASN A 115 1.30 -6.74 -23.19
N PRO A 116 2.01 -7.18 -24.25
CA PRO A 116 3.45 -7.46 -24.17
C PRO A 116 4.31 -6.22 -23.90
N ASP A 117 3.91 -5.04 -24.38
CA ASP A 117 4.67 -3.81 -24.18
C ASP A 117 4.57 -3.32 -22.72
N ILE A 118 3.36 -3.40 -22.15
CA ILE A 118 3.11 -3.07 -20.74
C ILE A 118 3.81 -4.07 -19.83
N LEU A 119 3.69 -5.37 -20.14
CA LEU A 119 4.38 -6.43 -19.39
C LEU A 119 5.91 -6.20 -19.41
N LYS A 120 6.48 -5.89 -20.57
CA LYS A 120 7.91 -5.63 -20.71
C LYS A 120 8.35 -4.43 -19.87
N LYS A 121 7.61 -3.31 -19.94
CA LYS A 121 7.83 -2.12 -19.11
C LYS A 121 7.84 -2.47 -17.62
N VAL A 122 6.82 -3.19 -17.13
CA VAL A 122 6.70 -3.58 -15.72
C VAL A 122 7.85 -4.50 -15.29
N GLN A 123 8.23 -5.47 -16.13
CA GLN A 123 9.37 -6.35 -15.86
C GLN A 123 10.69 -5.57 -15.76
N ASP A 124 10.91 -4.60 -16.64
CA ASP A 124 12.13 -3.78 -16.63
C ASP A 124 12.20 -2.90 -15.37
N GLU A 125 11.06 -2.34 -14.94
CA GLU A 125 10.96 -1.59 -13.68
C GLU A 125 11.21 -2.49 -12.45
N ILE A 126 10.63 -3.69 -12.40
CA ILE A 126 10.86 -4.69 -11.33
C ILE A 126 12.34 -5.07 -11.25
N ASN A 127 12.96 -5.35 -12.40
CA ASN A 127 14.38 -5.69 -12.48
C ASN A 127 15.24 -4.55 -11.95
N GLN A 128 14.96 -3.32 -12.38
CA GLN A 128 15.69 -2.13 -11.95
C GLN A 128 15.60 -1.91 -10.43
N ASP A 129 14.42 -2.05 -9.83
CA ASP A 129 14.25 -1.89 -8.38
C ASP A 129 14.94 -3.01 -7.60
N CYS A 130 14.92 -4.25 -8.10
CA CYS A 130 15.65 -5.36 -7.49
C CYS A 130 17.18 -5.22 -7.64
N ASP A 131 17.67 -4.70 -8.76
CA ASP A 131 19.11 -4.44 -8.97
C ASP A 131 19.61 -3.36 -8.02
N ARG A 132 18.84 -2.27 -7.84
CA ARG A 132 19.14 -1.24 -6.85
C ARG A 132 19.17 -1.81 -5.44
N LEU A 133 18.20 -2.64 -5.07
CA LEU A 133 18.16 -3.31 -3.76
C LEU A 133 19.40 -4.19 -3.55
N ARG A 134 19.80 -4.96 -4.56
CA ARG A 134 21.01 -5.78 -4.52
C ARG A 134 22.24 -4.92 -4.25
N SER A 135 22.47 -3.89 -5.05
CA SER A 135 23.64 -3.00 -4.86
C SER A 135 23.62 -2.30 -3.50
N PHE A 136 22.43 -1.95 -3.00
CA PHE A 136 22.28 -1.38 -1.67
C PHE A 136 22.70 -2.36 -0.57
N LEU A 137 22.25 -3.62 -0.64
CA LEU A 137 22.58 -4.63 0.36
C LEU A 137 24.04 -5.10 0.26
N GLU A 138 24.63 -5.16 -0.93
CA GLU A 138 26.07 -5.39 -1.13
C GLU A 138 26.89 -4.28 -0.45
N ALA A 139 26.51 -3.02 -0.63
CA ALA A 139 27.17 -1.90 0.05
C ALA A 139 27.00 -1.97 1.58
N ALA A 140 25.80 -2.32 2.07
CA ALA A 140 25.53 -2.47 3.49
C ALA A 140 26.35 -3.62 4.13
N GLN A 141 26.57 -4.73 3.40
CA GLN A 141 27.43 -5.82 3.84
C GLN A 141 28.89 -5.38 3.98
N ILE A 142 29.39 -4.53 3.07
CA ILE A 142 30.76 -3.97 3.14
C ILE A 142 30.92 -3.02 4.34
N ILE A 143 29.90 -2.21 4.61
CA ILE A 143 29.90 -1.25 5.73
C ILE A 143 29.68 -1.98 7.07
N GLU A 144 29.15 -3.21 7.04
CA GLU A 144 28.75 -4.01 8.21
C GLU A 144 27.66 -3.32 9.05
N GLU A 145 26.84 -2.46 8.43
CA GLU A 145 25.80 -1.71 9.11
C GLU A 145 24.55 -1.51 8.25
N ILE A 146 23.37 -1.67 8.85
CA ILE A 146 22.09 -1.24 8.29
C ILE A 146 21.41 -0.36 9.34
N SER A 147 21.38 0.95 9.06
CA SER A 147 20.65 1.90 9.90
C SER A 147 19.13 1.64 9.88
N PRO A 148 18.36 2.11 10.87
CA PRO A 148 16.89 2.03 10.84
C PRO A 148 16.28 2.64 9.57
N ARG A 149 16.84 3.76 9.09
CA ARG A 149 16.43 4.40 7.83
C ARG A 149 16.74 3.51 6.61
N SER A 150 17.91 2.88 6.59
CA SER A 150 18.28 1.94 5.52
C SER A 150 17.32 0.75 5.48
N LYS A 151 16.91 0.24 6.64
CA LYS A 151 15.94 -0.84 6.77
C LYS A 151 14.57 -0.46 6.20
N ASP A 152 14.10 0.76 6.47
CA ASP A 152 12.87 1.31 5.91
C ASP A 152 12.93 1.38 4.37
N THR A 153 14.01 1.92 3.80
CA THR A 153 14.25 1.95 2.35
C THR A 153 14.26 0.55 1.72
N ILE A 154 14.85 -0.45 2.39
CA ILE A 154 14.84 -1.84 1.93
C ILE A 154 13.39 -2.36 1.86
N MET A 155 12.57 -2.12 2.88
CA MET A 155 11.18 -2.57 2.91
C MET A 155 10.31 -1.87 1.85
N ALA A 156 10.56 -0.57 1.61
CA ALA A 156 9.85 0.24 0.61
C ALA A 156 9.88 -0.40 -0.79
N VAL A 157 10.91 -1.19 -1.10
CA VAL A 157 11.01 -1.93 -2.37
C VAL A 157 9.79 -2.83 -2.58
N GLY A 158 9.30 -3.52 -1.54
CA GLY A 158 8.15 -4.42 -1.68
C GLY A 158 6.88 -3.70 -2.17
N GLU A 159 6.69 -2.45 -1.76
CA GLU A 159 5.55 -1.63 -2.18
C GLU A 159 5.73 -1.05 -3.57
N LYS A 160 6.95 -0.62 -3.91
CA LYS A 160 7.29 -0.21 -5.28
C LYS A 160 6.94 -1.31 -6.27
N LEU A 161 7.41 -2.54 -6.01
CA LEU A 161 7.14 -3.69 -6.87
C LEU A 161 5.64 -4.00 -7.00
N SER A 162 4.88 -3.86 -5.91
CA SER A 162 3.43 -4.10 -5.91
C SER A 162 2.68 -3.02 -6.70
N CYS A 163 3.06 -1.77 -6.53
CA CYS A 163 2.49 -0.66 -7.29
C CYS A 163 2.78 -0.79 -8.78
N ARG A 164 3.97 -1.25 -9.19
CA ARG A 164 4.30 -1.48 -10.62
C ARG A 164 3.33 -2.47 -11.27
N ILE A 165 3.07 -3.60 -10.60
CA ILE A 165 2.16 -4.63 -11.11
C ILE A 165 0.73 -4.08 -11.17
N VAL A 166 0.25 -3.41 -10.12
CA VAL A 166 -1.11 -2.84 -10.07
C VAL A 166 -1.31 -1.77 -11.15
N ALA A 167 -0.36 -0.84 -11.29
CA ALA A 167 -0.38 0.20 -12.31
C ALA A 167 -0.38 -0.40 -13.72
N GLY A 168 0.54 -1.32 -14.01
CA GLY A 168 0.60 -1.98 -15.31
C GLY A 168 -0.66 -2.77 -15.63
N LEU A 169 -1.26 -3.45 -14.65
CA LEU A 169 -2.50 -4.20 -14.87
C LEU A 169 -3.73 -3.30 -15.09
N LEU A 170 -3.76 -2.12 -14.46
CA LEU A 170 -4.77 -1.09 -14.76
C LEU A 170 -4.55 -0.51 -16.16
N GLU A 171 -3.31 -0.22 -16.56
CA GLU A 171 -2.95 0.22 -17.92
C GLU A 171 -3.37 -0.81 -18.97
N ASP A 172 -3.13 -2.11 -18.73
CA ASP A 172 -3.55 -3.23 -19.59
C ASP A 172 -5.07 -3.29 -19.81
N ARG A 173 -5.82 -2.70 -18.88
CA ARG A 173 -7.29 -2.62 -18.89
C ARG A 173 -7.81 -1.28 -19.39
N GLY A 174 -6.94 -0.46 -19.98
CA GLY A 174 -7.29 0.83 -20.57
C GLY A 174 -7.47 1.96 -19.55
N VAL A 175 -7.00 1.79 -18.33
CA VAL A 175 -7.01 2.84 -17.30
C VAL A 175 -5.67 3.57 -17.35
N GLU A 176 -5.67 4.87 -17.63
CA GLU A 176 -4.44 5.67 -17.52
C GLU A 176 -4.02 5.77 -16.05
N THR A 177 -2.81 5.30 -15.74
CA THR A 177 -2.29 5.35 -14.37
C THR A 177 -1.01 6.17 -14.26
N GLU A 178 -0.69 6.57 -13.04
CA GLU A 178 0.61 7.13 -12.71
C GLU A 178 1.13 6.52 -11.41
N PHE A 179 2.36 5.99 -11.47
CA PHE A 179 3.04 5.49 -10.29
C PHE A 179 3.55 6.65 -9.43
N VAL A 180 3.18 6.68 -8.15
CA VAL A 180 3.58 7.71 -7.18
C VAL A 180 4.37 7.07 -6.04
N ASN A 181 5.66 7.39 -5.96
CA ASN A 181 6.51 6.96 -4.84
C ASN A 181 6.60 8.06 -3.77
N LEU A 182 6.10 7.76 -2.56
CA LEU A 182 6.16 8.69 -1.43
C LEU A 182 7.49 8.63 -0.63
N GLU A 183 8.44 7.78 -1.01
CA GLU A 183 9.71 7.60 -0.29
C GLU A 183 10.51 8.90 -0.09
N ASN A 184 10.44 9.86 -1.01
CA ASN A 184 11.26 11.08 -0.98
C ASN A 184 10.45 12.38 -0.95
N VAL A 185 9.17 12.33 -0.57
CA VAL A 185 8.31 13.53 -0.58
C VAL A 185 8.47 14.40 0.67
N ILE A 186 9.01 13.84 1.76
CA ILE A 186 9.24 14.55 3.02
C ILE A 186 10.59 15.27 2.92
N GLU A 187 10.55 16.58 2.67
CA GLU A 187 11.73 17.44 2.60
C GLU A 187 12.06 18.11 3.94
N ALA A 188 11.04 18.30 4.80
CA ALA A 188 11.20 18.94 6.09
C ALA A 188 11.85 18.01 7.12
N VAL A 189 12.69 18.58 7.99
CA VAL A 189 13.29 17.88 9.13
C VAL A 189 12.41 18.08 10.35
N PHE A 190 12.02 16.98 10.98
CA PHE A 190 11.22 16.97 12.21
C PHE A 190 12.03 16.39 13.37
N ASP A 191 11.78 16.88 14.58
CA ASP A 191 12.36 16.32 15.80
C ASP A 191 11.81 14.91 16.05
N VAL A 192 12.65 14.01 16.57
CA VAL A 192 12.29 12.64 17.00
C VAL A 192 11.16 12.58 18.01
N ASN A 193 10.92 13.64 18.76
CA ASN A 193 9.83 13.71 19.74
C ASN A 193 8.54 14.37 19.21
N CYS A 194 8.50 14.80 17.95
CA CYS A 194 7.42 15.62 17.41
C CYS A 194 6.65 14.92 16.28
N LEU A 195 5.96 13.82 16.60
CA LEU A 195 4.87 13.28 15.78
C LEU A 195 3.54 13.90 16.24
N ASP A 196 3.46 15.23 16.19
CA ASP A 196 2.30 16.00 16.60
C ASP A 196 1.35 16.30 15.41
N GLN A 197 0.29 17.07 15.66
CA GLN A 197 -0.65 17.44 14.60
C GLN A 197 0.03 18.19 13.44
N ASN A 198 1.02 19.04 13.72
CA ASN A 198 1.72 19.80 12.69
C ASN A 198 2.48 18.88 11.72
N PHE A 199 3.06 17.80 12.24
CA PHE A 199 3.69 16.77 11.42
C PHE A 199 2.67 16.09 10.48
N TYR A 200 1.52 15.65 11.01
CA TYR A 200 0.50 14.99 10.19
C TYR A 200 -0.16 15.93 9.18
N ASP A 201 -0.39 17.20 9.54
CA ASP A 201 -0.89 18.24 8.62
C ASP A 201 0.11 18.54 7.50
N TYR A 202 1.41 18.48 7.80
CA TYR A 202 2.44 18.59 6.77
C TYR A 202 2.39 17.39 5.82
N LEU A 203 2.33 16.16 6.34
CA LEU A 203 2.27 14.96 5.51
C LEU A 203 1.05 14.93 4.60
N SER A 204 -0.14 15.23 5.15
CA SER A 204 -1.38 15.24 4.36
C SER A 204 -1.29 16.20 3.17
N ARG A 205 -0.80 17.43 3.40
CA ARG A 205 -0.58 18.43 2.34
C ARG A 205 0.42 17.95 1.29
N VAL A 206 1.55 17.38 1.70
CA VAL A 206 2.60 16.92 0.80
C VAL A 206 2.14 15.72 -0.03
N PHE A 207 1.43 14.77 0.58
CA PHE A 207 0.92 13.59 -0.12
C PHE A 207 -0.15 13.99 -1.13
N ALA A 208 -1.07 14.87 -0.75
CA ALA A 208 -2.08 15.41 -1.67
C ALA A 208 -1.45 16.17 -2.84
N ALA A 209 -0.39 16.94 -2.60
CA ALA A 209 0.35 17.63 -3.65
C ALA A 209 1.06 16.64 -4.61
N ALA A 210 1.63 15.55 -4.08
CA ALA A 210 2.24 14.50 -4.90
C ALA A 210 1.19 13.81 -5.79
N VAL A 211 0.04 13.46 -5.21
CA VAL A 211 -1.07 12.80 -5.92
C VAL A 211 -1.73 13.72 -6.95
N SER A 212 -1.89 15.01 -6.63
CA SER A 212 -2.54 15.98 -7.54
C SER A 212 -1.75 16.22 -8.83
N LYS A 213 -0.43 15.96 -8.85
CA LYS A 213 0.40 16.06 -10.06
C LYS A 213 -0.02 15.07 -11.15
N CYS A 214 -0.74 14.00 -10.79
CA CYS A 214 -1.18 12.99 -11.73
C CYS A 214 -2.32 13.45 -12.65
N GLY A 215 -2.94 14.61 -12.37
CA GLY A 215 -4.03 15.14 -13.18
C GLY A 215 -5.22 14.17 -13.21
N ASN A 216 -5.62 13.74 -14.41
CA ASN A 216 -6.76 12.84 -14.60
C ASN A 216 -6.40 11.35 -14.52
N ARG A 217 -5.11 11.00 -14.42
CA ARG A 217 -4.65 9.61 -14.30
C ARG A 217 -4.95 9.06 -12.91
N VAL A 218 -5.16 7.75 -12.82
CA VAL A 218 -5.32 7.05 -11.53
C VAL A 218 -3.95 6.93 -10.85
N PRO A 219 -3.74 7.61 -9.71
CA PRO A 219 -2.48 7.51 -8.97
C PRO A 219 -2.40 6.16 -8.26
N VAL A 220 -1.32 5.42 -8.50
CA VAL A 220 -0.99 4.17 -7.78
C VAL A 220 0.19 4.46 -6.87
N VAL A 221 -0.11 4.59 -5.58
CA VAL A 221 0.73 5.22 -4.58
C VAL A 221 1.32 4.17 -3.63
N THR A 222 2.61 4.30 -3.32
CA THR A 222 3.24 3.49 -2.26
C THR A 222 2.65 3.85 -0.90
N GLY A 223 2.36 2.84 -0.08
CA GLY A 223 2.01 3.06 1.33
C GLY A 223 3.19 3.56 2.18
N PHE A 224 4.41 3.23 1.78
CA PHE A 224 5.65 3.66 2.38
C PHE A 224 5.88 5.11 1.99
N PHE A 225 6.04 5.96 3.00
CA PHE A 225 6.36 7.36 2.86
C PHE A 225 7.57 7.66 3.73
N GLY A 226 8.54 8.36 3.14
CA GLY A 226 9.96 8.44 3.51
C GLY A 226 10.39 8.38 4.97
N SER A 227 11.31 9.28 5.33
CA SER A 227 11.94 9.23 6.64
C SER A 227 11.08 9.95 7.68
N VAL A 228 10.41 9.15 8.51
CA VAL A 228 9.76 9.62 9.73
C VAL A 228 10.80 9.64 10.86
N PRO A 229 10.77 10.63 11.77
CA PRO A 229 11.66 10.62 12.93
C PRO A 229 11.57 9.30 13.70
N GLY A 230 12.71 8.67 13.98
CA GLY A 230 12.79 7.36 14.65
C GLY A 230 12.63 6.13 13.76
N SER A 231 12.45 6.27 12.44
CA SER A 231 12.05 5.24 11.44
C SER A 231 10.55 4.97 11.39
N LEU A 232 10.03 4.76 10.17
CA LEU A 232 8.61 4.55 9.92
C LEU A 232 8.11 3.32 10.67
N LEU A 233 8.83 2.20 10.61
CA LEU A 233 8.40 0.97 11.26
C LEU A 233 8.44 1.04 12.78
N THR A 234 9.42 1.74 13.35
CA THR A 234 9.55 1.83 14.82
C THR A 234 8.53 2.81 15.38
N SER A 235 8.34 3.96 14.71
CA SER A 235 7.49 5.03 15.21
C SER A 235 6.00 4.85 14.88
N ILE A 236 5.67 4.31 13.70
CA ILE A 236 4.28 4.11 13.24
C ILE A 236 3.85 2.64 13.30
N GLY A 237 4.77 1.70 13.16
CA GLY A 237 4.45 0.27 13.11
C GLY A 237 3.94 -0.19 11.75
N ARG A 238 3.50 -1.45 11.65
CA ARG A 238 3.12 -2.11 10.38
C ARG A 238 1.83 -1.57 9.73
N GLY A 239 1.10 -0.68 10.42
CA GLY A 239 -0.08 0.01 9.90
C GLY A 239 0.22 1.25 9.05
N TYR A 240 1.49 1.53 8.75
CA TYR A 240 1.87 2.77 8.06
C TYR A 240 1.19 2.95 6.68
N THR A 241 0.85 1.88 5.95
CA THR A 241 0.11 2.03 4.68
C THR A 241 -1.33 2.54 4.91
N ASP A 242 -1.98 2.12 6.00
CA ASP A 242 -3.31 2.62 6.36
C ASP A 242 -3.24 4.11 6.75
N LEU A 243 -2.19 4.49 7.51
CA LEU A 243 -1.92 5.89 7.83
C LEU A 243 -1.65 6.73 6.57
N ALA A 244 -0.85 6.22 5.62
CA ALA A 244 -0.58 6.91 4.36
C ALA A 244 -1.87 7.18 3.58
N ALA A 245 -2.74 6.17 3.47
CA ALA A 245 -4.03 6.30 2.79
C ALA A 245 -4.95 7.30 3.49
N ALA A 246 -4.99 7.30 4.83
CA ALA A 246 -5.73 8.29 5.61
C ALA A 246 -5.21 9.71 5.40
N LEU A 247 -3.89 9.91 5.42
CA LEU A 247 -3.29 11.23 5.20
C LEU A 247 -3.50 11.73 3.76
N ILE A 248 -3.46 10.84 2.77
CA ILE A 248 -3.84 11.17 1.38
C ILE A 248 -5.31 11.59 1.31
N ALA A 249 -6.21 10.84 1.95
CA ALA A 249 -7.65 11.14 1.96
C ALA A 249 -7.94 12.51 2.60
N VAL A 250 -7.37 12.77 3.78
CA VAL A 250 -7.48 14.06 4.47
C VAL A 250 -6.90 15.19 3.61
N GLY A 251 -5.71 15.01 3.04
CA GLY A 251 -5.07 16.07 2.26
C GLY A 251 -5.77 16.41 0.94
N LEU A 252 -6.50 15.45 0.36
CA LEU A 252 -7.28 15.63 -0.86
C LEU A 252 -8.73 16.07 -0.61
N ASP A 253 -9.14 16.17 0.65
CA ASP A 253 -10.56 16.33 1.03
C ASP A 253 -11.43 15.25 0.38
N ALA A 254 -10.99 13.99 0.50
CA ALA A 254 -11.66 12.86 -0.11
C ALA A 254 -13.00 12.56 0.57
N GLU A 255 -13.99 12.20 -0.24
CA GLU A 255 -15.33 11.82 0.24
C GLU A 255 -15.29 10.54 1.07
N GLU A 256 -14.40 9.61 0.71
CA GLU A 256 -14.32 8.30 1.36
C GLU A 256 -12.90 7.71 1.28
N LEU A 257 -12.50 7.03 2.36
CA LEU A 257 -11.35 6.12 2.42
C LEU A 257 -11.86 4.68 2.56
N GLN A 258 -11.50 3.82 1.62
CA GLN A 258 -11.83 2.40 1.63
C GLN A 258 -10.59 1.56 1.97
N ILE A 259 -10.66 0.80 3.06
CA ILE A 259 -9.59 -0.13 3.47
C ILE A 259 -9.98 -1.55 3.08
N TRP A 260 -9.38 -2.07 2.02
CA TRP A 260 -9.68 -3.40 1.47
C TRP A 260 -8.81 -4.49 2.11
N LYS A 261 -9.42 -5.29 2.99
CA LYS A 261 -8.83 -6.47 3.65
C LYS A 261 -9.47 -7.77 3.15
N GLU A 262 -8.91 -8.92 3.56
CA GLU A 262 -9.45 -10.26 3.23
C GLU A 262 -10.67 -10.67 4.08
N VAL A 263 -11.03 -9.86 5.07
CA VAL A 263 -12.19 -10.08 5.93
C VAL A 263 -13.28 -9.09 5.56
N ASP A 264 -14.54 -9.50 5.71
CA ASP A 264 -15.72 -8.70 5.34
C ASP A 264 -15.86 -7.38 6.11
N GLY A 265 -15.04 -7.17 7.15
CA GLY A 265 -14.96 -5.94 7.91
C GLY A 265 -14.55 -6.19 9.35
N ILE A 266 -15.05 -5.34 10.25
CA ILE A 266 -14.87 -5.42 11.68
C ILE A 266 -16.00 -6.27 12.25
N PHE A 267 -15.64 -7.26 13.07
CA PHE A 267 -16.59 -8.14 13.74
C PHE A 267 -16.70 -7.76 15.23
N THR A 268 -17.82 -8.11 15.86
CA THR A 268 -18.03 -7.94 17.31
C THR A 268 -16.98 -8.66 18.17
N ALA A 269 -16.30 -9.67 17.62
CA ALA A 269 -15.18 -10.40 18.21
C ALA A 269 -14.38 -11.11 17.09
N ASP A 270 -13.20 -11.65 17.39
CA ASP A 270 -12.43 -12.46 16.42
C ASP A 270 -13.27 -13.68 15.96
N PRO A 271 -13.71 -13.73 14.68
CA PRO A 271 -14.59 -14.79 14.19
C PRO A 271 -13.91 -16.17 14.16
N ARG A 272 -12.57 -16.23 14.25
CA ARG A 272 -11.81 -17.49 14.37
C ARG A 272 -11.92 -18.10 15.77
N LYS A 273 -12.22 -17.28 16.78
CA LYS A 273 -12.34 -17.68 18.19
C LYS A 273 -13.80 -17.75 18.64
N VAL A 274 -14.63 -16.83 18.18
CA VAL A 274 -16.04 -16.71 18.57
C VAL A 274 -16.92 -16.99 17.35
N ARG A 275 -17.57 -18.15 17.33
CA ARG A 275 -18.39 -18.60 16.19
C ARG A 275 -19.59 -17.70 15.90
N ASP A 276 -20.14 -17.06 16.93
CA ASP A 276 -21.29 -16.17 16.82
C ASP A 276 -20.89 -14.70 16.58
N ALA A 277 -19.63 -14.43 16.25
CA ALA A 277 -19.18 -13.08 15.92
C ALA A 277 -19.95 -12.54 14.70
N ARG A 278 -20.45 -11.31 14.82
CA ARG A 278 -21.26 -10.66 13.78
C ARG A 278 -20.50 -9.51 13.17
N LEU A 279 -20.73 -9.27 11.87
CA LEU A 279 -20.21 -8.10 11.19
C LEU A 279 -20.84 -6.83 11.78
N LEU A 280 -20.01 -5.85 12.10
CA LEU A 280 -20.45 -4.50 12.46
C LEU A 280 -20.65 -3.70 11.17
N ASN A 281 -21.87 -3.21 10.96
CA ASN A 281 -22.18 -2.41 9.77
C ASN A 281 -21.63 -0.98 9.89
N ILE A 282 -21.61 -0.42 11.09
CA ILE A 282 -21.18 0.94 11.40
C ILE A 282 -20.40 0.90 12.71
N ILE A 283 -19.32 1.67 12.77
CA ILE A 283 -18.52 1.89 13.97
C ILE A 283 -17.99 3.32 13.95
N THR A 284 -17.94 3.97 15.11
CA THR A 284 -17.34 5.30 15.25
C THR A 284 -15.81 5.22 15.28
N PRO A 285 -15.08 6.29 14.92
CA PRO A 285 -13.63 6.33 15.05
C PRO A 285 -13.13 6.03 16.46
N GLU A 286 -13.84 6.51 17.49
CA GLU A 286 -13.53 6.26 18.89
C GLU A 286 -13.64 4.77 19.24
N GLU A 287 -14.73 4.11 18.83
CA GLU A 287 -14.92 2.67 19.05
C GLU A 287 -13.86 1.84 18.28
N ALA A 288 -13.55 2.22 17.04
CA ALA A 288 -12.53 1.53 16.24
C ALA A 288 -11.12 1.68 16.85
N SER A 289 -10.81 2.86 17.39
CA SER A 289 -9.58 3.12 18.14
C SER A 289 -9.46 2.20 19.36
N GLU A 290 -10.51 2.07 20.16
CA GLU A 290 -10.51 1.17 21.32
C GLU A 290 -10.34 -0.31 20.92
N LEU A 291 -11.04 -0.75 19.85
CA LEU A 291 -10.90 -2.12 19.35
C LEU A 291 -9.49 -2.43 18.84
N THR A 292 -8.86 -1.49 18.13
CA THR A 292 -7.49 -1.67 17.63
C THR A 292 -6.47 -1.65 18.75
N TYR A 293 -6.66 -0.82 19.78
CA TYR A 293 -5.78 -0.78 20.95
C TYR A 293 -5.76 -2.11 21.73
N TYR A 294 -6.92 -2.77 21.89
CA TYR A 294 -7.05 -3.98 22.71
C TYR A 294 -6.98 -5.32 21.96
N GLY A 295 -6.85 -5.36 20.63
CA GLY A 295 -6.47 -6.61 19.95
C GLY A 295 -7.05 -6.91 18.57
N SER A 296 -7.64 -5.97 17.84
CA SER A 296 -8.01 -6.18 16.43
C SER A 296 -6.91 -5.72 15.47
N GLU A 297 -6.32 -6.66 14.70
CA GLU A 297 -5.37 -6.38 13.58
C GLU A 297 -5.91 -6.85 12.21
#